data_AF-A0A2Z6N7G9-F1
#
_entry.id   AF-A0A2Z6N7G9-F1
#
_cell.length_a   1.000
_cell.length_b   1.000
_cell.length_c   1.000
_cell.angle_alpha   90.00
_cell.angle_beta   90.00
_cell.angle_gamma   90.00
#
_symmetry.space_group_name_H-M   'P 1'
#
loop_
_entity.id
_entity.type
_entity.pdbx_description
1 polymer ?
#
loop_
_entity_poly.entity_id
_entity_poly.type
_entity_poly.pdbx_seq_one_letter_code
_entity_poly.pdbx_strand_id
1 'polypeptide(L)'
;MLIDYECFGDVISLDSTYCTNTSHRPLAVFSGFNHHRKAVIFGAALLYDETTESYKWLLETFLEVHKQKMPQTIFTDQAQAMAKALGEVMPGSYHGLCTWHLMQNAIKRLGNLMKGGTCFLSDLKSACMDMTTKNNLKKAGVLSL
;
A
#
# COMPACT_ATOMS: atom_id res chain seq x y z
N MET A 1 -15.69 8.90 -7.45
CA MET A 1 -14.76 9.16 -6.34
C MET A 1 -15.46 9.13 -4.98
N LEU A 2 -16.32 10.11 -4.63
CA LEU A 2 -17.00 10.15 -3.32
C LEU A 2 -17.97 8.98 -3.10
N ILE A 3 -18.93 8.80 -4.02
CA ILE A 3 -19.92 7.71 -3.93
C ILE A 3 -19.23 6.34 -3.99
N ASP A 4 -18.22 6.20 -4.85
CA ASP A 4 -17.47 4.94 -4.96
C ASP A 4 -16.76 4.60 -3.65
N TYR A 5 -16.16 5.57 -2.97
CA TYR A 5 -15.51 5.34 -1.68
C TYR A 5 -16.53 5.04 -0.57
N GLU A 6 -17.69 5.70 -0.61
CA GLU A 6 -18.79 5.40 0.30
C GLU A 6 -19.24 3.94 0.18
N CYS A 7 -19.31 3.40 -1.03
CA CYS A 7 -19.71 2.00 -1.28
C CYS A 7 -18.58 0.98 -1.16
N PHE A 8 -17.34 1.33 -1.56
CA PHE A 8 -16.25 0.38 -1.79
C PHE A 8 -14.93 0.73 -1.08
N GLY A 9 -14.94 1.76 -0.23
CA GLY A 9 -13.75 2.29 0.46
C GLY A 9 -13.29 1.51 1.69
N ASP A 10 -13.86 0.33 1.99
CA ASP A 10 -13.49 -0.44 3.18
C ASP A 10 -12.07 -1.02 3.07
N VAL A 11 -11.65 -1.36 1.84
CA VAL A 11 -10.30 -1.82 1.53
C VAL A 11 -9.72 -0.97 0.42
N ILE A 12 -8.63 -0.27 0.71
CA ILE A 12 -7.98 0.61 -0.27
C ILE A 12 -6.49 0.31 -0.39
N SER A 13 -5.91 0.69 -1.52
CA SER A 13 -4.48 0.75 -1.74
C SER A 13 -4.08 2.21 -1.94
N LEU A 14 -3.07 2.65 -1.20
CA LEU A 14 -2.40 3.93 -1.38
C LEU A 14 -1.01 3.64 -1.97
N ASP A 15 -0.78 4.16 -3.18
CA ASP A 15 0.50 4.03 -3.86
C ASP A 15 1.04 5.42 -4.20
N SER A 16 2.33 5.64 -3.95
CA SER A 16 3.03 6.88 -4.29
C SER A 16 4.14 6.59 -5.28
N THR A 17 4.08 7.18 -6.47
CA THR A 17 5.16 7.07 -7.46
C THR A 17 6.00 8.34 -7.47
N TYR A 18 7.31 8.22 -7.26
CA TYR A 18 8.27 9.31 -7.36
C TYR A 18 8.94 9.36 -8.76
N CYS A 19 9.45 10.53 -9.16
CA CYS A 19 10.16 10.76 -10.43
C CYS A 19 9.37 10.48 -11.74
N THR A 20 8.05 10.37 -11.70
CA THR A 20 7.23 10.12 -12.90
C THR A 20 6.80 11.40 -13.63
N ASN A 21 7.02 12.58 -13.03
CA ASN A 21 6.76 13.88 -13.64
C ASN A 21 8.04 14.74 -13.75
N THR A 22 8.02 15.74 -14.63
CA THR A 22 9.15 16.66 -14.87
C THR A 22 9.58 17.43 -13.61
N SER A 23 8.68 17.59 -12.65
CA SER A 23 8.93 18.26 -11.38
C SER A 23 9.49 17.32 -10.29
N HIS A 24 9.70 16.04 -10.60
CA HIS A 24 10.18 15.02 -9.65
C HIS A 24 9.35 15.00 -8.36
N ARG A 25 8.03 15.17 -8.46
CA ARG A 25 7.12 15.17 -7.31
C ARG A 25 6.44 13.81 -7.14
N PRO A 26 6.23 13.32 -5.91
CA PRO A 26 5.45 12.12 -5.68
C PRO A 26 3.98 12.32 -6.12
N LEU A 27 3.46 11.38 -6.90
CA LEU A 27 2.02 11.26 -7.18
C LEU A 27 1.44 10.14 -6.32
N ALA A 28 0.59 10.50 -5.36
CA ALA A 28 -0.13 9.57 -4.51
C ALA A 28 -1.51 9.27 -5.09
N VAL A 29 -1.90 8.00 -5.16
CA VAL A 29 -3.19 7.54 -5.68
C VAL A 29 -3.84 6.59 -4.68
N PHE A 30 -5.08 6.91 -4.29
CA PHE A 30 -5.96 6.04 -3.54
C PHE A 30 -6.82 5.24 -4.51
N SER A 31 -6.72 3.92 -4.45
CA SER A 31 -7.44 3.01 -5.34
C SER A 31 -8.05 1.83 -4.58
N GLY A 32 -9.00 1.15 -5.22
CA GLY A 32 -9.58 -0.09 -4.73
C GLY A 32 -10.35 -0.80 -5.83
N PHE A 33 -11.32 -1.64 -5.46
CA PHE A 33 -12.12 -2.39 -6.39
C PHE A 33 -13.61 -2.24 -6.11
N ASN A 34 -14.42 -2.17 -7.16
CA ASN A 34 -15.87 -2.29 -7.02
C ASN A 34 -16.31 -3.77 -7.05
N HIS A 35 -17.62 -4.01 -6.92
CA HIS A 35 -18.22 -5.35 -6.95
C HIS A 35 -18.00 -6.14 -8.24
N HIS A 36 -17.62 -5.49 -9.34
CA HIS A 36 -17.24 -6.13 -10.60
C HIS A 36 -15.73 -6.42 -10.68
N ARG A 37 -14.98 -6.26 -9.59
CA ARG A 37 -13.51 -6.37 -9.54
C ARG A 37 -12.81 -5.41 -10.50
N LYS A 38 -13.47 -4.31 -10.87
CA LYS A 38 -12.85 -3.25 -11.67
C LYS A 38 -12.15 -2.29 -10.72
N ALA A 39 -10.95 -1.87 -11.10
CA ALA A 39 -10.20 -0.87 -10.35
C ALA A 39 -10.98 0.45 -10.33
N VAL A 40 -11.01 1.11 -9.17
CA VAL A 40 -11.62 2.42 -8.97
C VAL A 40 -10.62 3.31 -8.25
N ILE A 41 -10.54 4.58 -8.68
CA ILE A 41 -9.74 5.59 -8.02
C ILE A 41 -10.64 6.38 -7.08
N PHE A 42 -10.27 6.46 -5.80
CA PHE A 42 -11.00 7.20 -4.77
C PHE A 42 -10.45 8.61 -4.56
N GLY A 43 -9.20 8.86 -4.97
CA GLY A 43 -8.55 10.15 -4.93
C GLY A 43 -7.12 10.08 -5.43
N ALA A 44 -6.54 11.22 -5.73
CA ALA A 44 -5.12 11.35 -6.06
C ALA A 44 -4.62 12.73 -5.65
N ALA A 45 -3.33 12.84 -5.33
CA ALA A 45 -2.70 14.11 -5.01
C ALA A 45 -1.22 14.11 -5.42
N LEU A 46 -0.74 15.28 -5.83
CA LEU A 46 0.70 15.53 -5.95
C LEU A 46 1.23 16.02 -4.61
N LEU A 47 2.26 15.37 -4.11
CA LEU A 47 2.95 15.75 -2.89
C LEU A 47 4.18 16.60 -3.21
N TYR A 48 4.62 17.38 -2.23
CA TYR A 48 5.89 18.07 -2.34
C TYR A 48 7.06 17.10 -2.19
N ASP A 49 7.01 16.23 -1.18
CA ASP A 49 8.03 15.24 -0.84
C ASP A 49 7.41 13.99 -0.19
N GLU A 50 8.24 13.00 0.12
CA GLU A 50 7.83 11.73 0.75
C GLU A 50 8.08 11.74 2.27
N THR A 51 7.83 12.89 2.92
CA THR A 51 7.96 13.04 4.38
C THR A 51 6.72 12.54 5.12
N THR A 52 6.85 12.29 6.43
CA THR A 52 5.71 11.86 7.26
C THR A 52 4.63 12.94 7.26
N GLU A 53 5.04 14.20 7.33
CA GLU A 53 4.21 15.38 7.39
C GLU A 53 3.39 15.56 6.10
N SER A 54 4.02 15.38 4.94
CA SER A 54 3.32 15.38 3.64
C SER A 54 2.27 14.25 3.55
N TYR A 55 2.60 13.05 4.03
CA TYR A 55 1.63 11.95 4.07
C TYR A 55 0.51 12.15 5.09
N LYS A 56 0.79 12.77 6.25
CA LYS A 56 -0.26 13.11 7.22
C LYS A 56 -1.27 14.07 6.60
N TRP A 57 -0.79 15.15 5.99
CA TRP A 57 -1.63 16.10 5.30
C TRP A 57 -2.50 15.41 4.23
N LEU A 58 -1.90 14.52 3.43
CA LEU A 58 -2.62 13.74 2.43
C LEU A 58 -3.76 12.92 3.04
N LEU A 59 -3.46 12.17 4.10
CA LEU A 59 -4.41 11.26 4.76
C LEU A 59 -5.53 12.03 5.46
N GLU A 60 -5.20 13.13 6.14
CA GLU A 60 -6.17 14.02 6.80
C GLU A 60 -7.11 14.65 5.77
N THR A 61 -6.56 15.16 4.66
CA THR A 61 -7.34 15.73 3.56
C THR A 61 -8.24 14.68 2.92
N PHE A 62 -7.74 13.47 2.72
CA PHE A 62 -8.53 12.36 2.19
C PHE A 62 -9.73 12.04 3.09
N LEU A 63 -9.53 11.94 4.40
CA LEU A 63 -10.63 11.72 5.35
C LEU A 63 -11.63 12.87 5.35
N GLU A 64 -11.17 14.12 5.33
CA GLU A 64 -12.04 15.29 5.30
C GLU A 64 -12.99 15.27 4.11
N VAL A 65 -12.45 15.02 2.91
CA VAL A 65 -13.23 14.92 1.67
C VAL A 65 -14.22 13.75 1.72
N HIS A 66 -13.88 12.66 2.40
CA HIS A 66 -14.71 11.47 2.56
C HIS A 66 -15.50 11.41 3.87
N LYS A 67 -15.85 12.58 4.44
CA LYS A 67 -16.72 12.70 5.63
C LYS A 67 -16.21 11.91 6.85
N GLN A 68 -14.90 11.88 7.03
CA GLN A 68 -14.22 11.14 8.09
C GLN A 68 -14.46 9.62 8.06
N LYS A 69 -14.93 9.06 6.93
CA LYS A 69 -15.04 7.62 6.75
C LYS A 69 -13.64 7.03 6.61
N MET A 70 -13.19 6.35 7.66
CA MET A 70 -11.92 5.64 7.69
C MET A 70 -12.02 4.28 6.97
N PRO A 71 -11.05 3.87 6.14
CA PRO A 71 -11.03 2.54 5.57
C PRO A 71 -10.75 1.50 6.67
N GLN A 72 -11.25 0.28 6.53
CA GLN A 72 -10.92 -0.80 7.47
C GLN A 72 -9.50 -1.31 7.24
N THR A 73 -9.08 -1.39 5.98
CA THR A 73 -7.75 -1.87 5.57
C THR A 73 -7.14 -0.96 4.53
N ILE A 74 -5.88 -0.61 4.74
CA ILE A 74 -5.08 0.13 3.76
C ILE A 74 -3.80 -0.64 3.42
N PHE A 75 -3.58 -0.84 2.12
CA PHE A 75 -2.35 -1.40 1.60
C PHE A 75 -1.45 -0.28 1.09
N THR A 76 -0.19 -0.27 1.50
CA THR A 76 0.80 0.68 0.98
C THR A 76 2.05 -0.05 0.49
N ASP A 77 2.97 0.68 -0.13
CA ASP A 77 4.33 0.21 -0.29
C ASP A 77 5.09 0.18 1.07
N GLN A 78 6.41 0.02 1.02
CA GLN A 78 7.26 -0.09 2.19
C GLN A 78 7.79 1.27 2.69
N ALA A 79 7.19 2.40 2.31
CA ALA A 79 7.62 3.71 2.75
C ALA A 79 7.38 3.91 4.26
N GLN A 80 8.47 4.00 5.04
CA GLN A 80 8.39 4.19 6.50
C GLN A 80 7.65 5.46 6.91
N ALA A 81 7.84 6.55 6.16
CA ALA A 81 7.16 7.83 6.39
C ALA A 81 5.63 7.70 6.25
N MET A 82 5.17 6.97 5.23
CA MET A 82 3.75 6.72 5.02
C MET A 82 3.16 5.82 6.11
N ALA A 83 3.88 4.76 6.49
CA ALA A 83 3.47 3.87 7.58
C ALA A 83 3.35 4.61 8.93
N LYS A 84 4.29 5.53 9.22
CA LYS A 84 4.23 6.38 10.42
C LYS A 84 3.02 7.32 10.37
N ALA A 85 2.81 8.01 9.24
CA ALA A 85 1.67 8.91 9.06
C ALA A 85 0.32 8.17 9.23
N LEU A 86 0.21 6.95 8.68
CA LEU A 86 -0.98 6.11 8.84
C LEU A 86 -1.25 5.73 10.29
N GLY A 87 -0.22 5.36 11.04
CA GLY A 87 -0.35 5.05 12.47
C GLY A 87 -0.82 6.24 13.32
N GLU A 88 -0.53 7.46 12.88
CA GLU A 88 -0.95 8.69 13.56
C GLU A 88 -2.36 9.15 13.15
N VAL A 89 -2.70 9.09 11.85
CA VAL A 89 -3.97 9.64 11.31
C VAL A 89 -5.11 8.61 11.31
N MET A 90 -4.81 7.33 11.06
CA MET A 90 -5.80 6.26 10.92
C MET A 90 -5.46 5.06 11.82
N PRO A 91 -5.32 5.22 13.15
CA PRO A 91 -4.92 4.14 14.06
C PRO A 91 -5.91 2.97 14.11
N GLY A 92 -7.16 3.17 13.68
CA GLY A 92 -8.20 2.13 13.59
C GLY A 92 -8.13 1.29 12.32
N SER A 93 -7.37 1.72 11.30
CA SER A 93 -7.21 0.97 10.06
C SER A 93 -6.12 -0.09 10.18
N TYR A 94 -6.36 -1.28 9.65
CA TYR A 94 -5.29 -2.25 9.48
C TYR A 94 -4.35 -1.81 8.35
N HIS A 95 -3.05 -1.70 8.66
CA HIS A 95 -2.00 -1.40 7.68
C HIS A 95 -1.35 -2.67 7.12
N GLY A 96 -1.60 -2.95 5.85
CA GLY A 96 -0.99 -4.04 5.08
C GLY A 96 0.08 -3.52 4.11
N LEU A 97 1.00 -4.41 3.73
CA LEU A 97 1.94 -4.13 2.64
C LEU A 97 1.38 -4.65 1.33
N CYS A 98 1.56 -3.89 0.26
CA CYS A 98 1.16 -4.25 -1.08
C CYS A 98 1.87 -5.54 -1.52
N THR A 99 1.07 -6.55 -1.86
CA THR A 99 1.58 -7.88 -2.25
C THR A 99 2.44 -7.81 -3.51
N TRP A 100 2.14 -6.90 -4.44
CA TRP A 100 2.96 -6.68 -5.62
C TRP A 100 4.37 -6.23 -5.25
N HIS A 101 4.51 -5.16 -4.46
CA HIS A 101 5.82 -4.67 -4.02
C HIS A 101 6.58 -5.71 -3.21
N LEU A 102 5.89 -6.45 -2.35
CA LEU A 102 6.46 -7.54 -1.58
C LEU A 102 7.00 -8.66 -2.48
N MET A 103 6.25 -9.07 -3.50
CA MET A 103 6.68 -10.06 -4.48
C MET A 103 7.86 -9.56 -5.32
N GLN A 104 7.84 -8.30 -5.77
CA GLN A 104 8.96 -7.71 -6.50
C GLN A 104 10.24 -7.70 -5.65
N ASN A 105 10.14 -7.35 -4.37
CA ASN A 105 11.27 -7.40 -3.44
C ASN A 105 11.76 -8.83 -3.22
N ALA A 106 10.85 -9.80 -3.07
CA ALA A 106 11.22 -11.20 -2.94
C ALA A 106 11.92 -11.73 -4.19
N ILE A 107 11.44 -11.41 -5.39
CA ILE A 107 12.09 -11.81 -6.65
C ILE A 107 13.49 -11.18 -6.74
N LYS A 108 13.63 -9.90 -6.41
CA LYS A 108 14.94 -9.22 -6.43
C LYS A 108 15.95 -9.86 -5.47
N ARG A 109 15.53 -10.22 -4.26
CA ARG A 109 16.42 -10.73 -3.19
C ARG A 109 16.63 -12.25 -3.23
N LEU A 110 15.62 -13.00 -3.65
CA LEU A 110 15.56 -14.46 -3.60
C LEU A 110 15.46 -15.11 -4.99
N GLY A 111 15.57 -14.33 -6.07
CA GLY A 111 15.41 -14.82 -7.44
C GLY A 111 16.35 -15.96 -7.84
N ASN A 112 17.52 -16.07 -7.19
CA ASN A 112 18.42 -17.21 -7.39
C ASN A 112 17.86 -18.52 -6.81
N LEU A 113 17.11 -18.46 -5.70
CA LEU A 113 16.44 -19.61 -5.09
C LEU A 113 15.19 -20.04 -5.90
N MET A 114 14.61 -19.11 -6.68
CA MET A 114 13.46 -19.37 -7.55
C MET A 114 13.81 -20.14 -8.83
N LYS A 115 15.10 -20.24 -9.20
CA LYS A 115 15.54 -20.97 -10.40
C LYS A 115 15.52 -22.50 -10.24
N GLY A 116 15.36 -23.01 -9.01
CA GLY A 116 15.48 -24.44 -8.70
C GLY A 116 14.22 -25.29 -8.84
N GLY A 117 13.13 -24.78 -9.43
CA GLY A 117 11.88 -25.56 -9.61
C GLY A 117 11.11 -25.85 -8.31
N THR A 118 11.35 -25.10 -7.24
CA THR A 118 10.70 -25.29 -5.93
C THR A 118 9.32 -24.64 -5.88
N CYS A 119 8.42 -25.20 -5.05
CA CYS A 119 7.13 -24.60 -4.68
C CYS A 119 7.27 -23.29 -3.86
N PHE A 120 8.49 -22.78 -3.68
CA PHE A 120 8.77 -21.55 -2.94
C PHE A 120 7.96 -20.35 -3.46
N LEU A 121 7.73 -20.25 -4.77
CA LEU A 121 6.89 -19.19 -5.35
C LEU A 121 5.42 -19.30 -4.94
N SER A 122 4.86 -20.51 -4.92
CA SER A 122 3.49 -20.74 -4.45
C SER A 122 3.39 -20.53 -2.95
N ASP A 123 4.39 -20.97 -2.18
CA ASP A 123 4.45 -20.84 -0.73
C ASP A 123 4.58 -19.37 -0.32
N LEU A 124 5.45 -18.61 -1.01
CA LEU A 124 5.60 -17.17 -0.85
C LEU A 124 4.30 -16.45 -1.22
N LYS A 125 3.67 -16.79 -2.35
CA LYS A 125 2.40 -16.18 -2.75
C LYS A 125 1.29 -16.43 -1.73
N SER A 126 1.23 -17.65 -1.19
CA SER A 126 0.32 -18.01 -0.11
C SER A 126 0.61 -17.19 1.16
N ALA A 127 1.88 -17.10 1.57
CA ALA A 127 2.30 -16.35 2.75
C ALA A 127 2.14 -14.82 2.62
N CYS A 128 2.22 -14.27 1.40
CA CYS A 128 1.98 -12.85 1.14
C CYS A 128 0.48 -12.50 1.16
N MET A 129 -0.40 -13.44 0.82
CA MET A 129 -1.86 -13.24 0.86
C MET A 129 -2.45 -13.49 2.26
N ASP A 130 -1.68 -14.11 3.15
CA ASP A 130 -2.05 -14.26 4.54
C ASP A 130 -1.70 -12.97 5.32
N MET A 131 -2.71 -12.26 5.81
CA MET A 131 -2.55 -10.98 6.51
C MET A 131 -1.87 -11.10 7.88
N THR A 132 -1.53 -12.33 8.33
CA THR A 132 -0.90 -12.59 9.63
C THR A 132 0.63 -12.72 9.59
N THR A 133 1.26 -12.75 8.42
CA THR A 133 2.66 -13.20 8.26
C THR A 133 3.72 -12.11 8.17
N LYS A 134 3.52 -10.94 8.82
CA LYS A 134 4.57 -9.90 8.94
C LYS A 134 5.88 -10.45 9.54
N ASN A 135 5.80 -11.36 10.51
CA ASN A 135 6.98 -11.91 11.19
C ASN A 135 7.77 -12.94 10.35
N ASN A 136 7.11 -13.71 9.50
CA ASN A 136 7.77 -14.72 8.66
C ASN A 136 8.50 -14.07 7.47
N LEU A 137 7.94 -13.00 6.92
CA LEU A 137 8.56 -12.24 5.82
C LEU A 137 9.81 -11.44 6.26
N LYS A 138 9.86 -10.99 7.52
CA LYS A 138 11.08 -10.40 8.12
C LYS A 138 12.22 -11.42 8.20
N LYS A 139 11.93 -12.63 8.71
CA LYS A 139 12.93 -13.71 8.80
C LYS A 139 13.44 -14.16 7.43
N ALA A 140 12.60 -14.09 6.39
CA ALA A 140 12.97 -14.44 5.02
C ALA A 140 13.73 -13.34 4.27
N GLY A 141 14.02 -12.19 4.91
CA GLY A 141 14.73 -11.07 4.28
C GLY A 141 13.96 -10.37 3.15
N VAL A 142 12.66 -10.62 3.05
CA VAL A 142 11.78 -10.04 2.01
C VAL A 142 11.42 -8.58 2.34
N LEU A 143 11.36 -8.25 3.63
CA LEU A 143 11.13 -6.91 4.14
C LEU A 143 12.47 -6.26 4.51
N SER A 144 12.90 -5.21 3.79
CA SER A 144 13.98 -4.33 4.26
C SER A 144 13.41 -3.19 5.10
N LEU A 145 13.89 -3.06 6.34
CA LEU A 145 13.76 -1.80 7.07
C LEU A 145 14.42 -0.68 6.24
#